data_AF-A0A0Q8JEA0-F1
#
_entry.id   AF-A0A0Q8JEA0-F1
#
_cell.length_a   1.000
_cell.length_b   1.000
_cell.length_c   1.000
_cell.angle_alpha   90.00
_cell.angle_beta   90.00
_cell.angle_gamma   90.00
#
_symmetry.space_group_name_H-M   'P 1'
#
loop_
_entity.id
_entity.type
_entity.pdbx_description
1 polymer ?
#
loop_
_entity_poly.entity_id
_entity_poly.type
_entity_poly.pdbx_seq_one_letter_code
_entity_poly.pdbx_strand_id
1 'polypeptide(L)' 'MDASGRPIIEGSRVRIPVIPHSLIHDLSAEDVAHLRSVEGQVLPVLEIDGYGFVWFGEHAPWFSLRPTEVVLESESV' A
#
# COMPACT_ATOMS: atom_id res chain seq x y z
N MET A 1 -11.74 2.39 3.47
CA MET A 1 -11.38 2.21 4.90
C MET A 1 -10.33 1.12 4.99
N ASP A 2 -9.43 1.19 5.96
CA ASP A 2 -8.53 0.07 6.29
C ASP A 2 -9.33 -1.13 6.82
N ALA A 3 -8.65 -2.26 7.06
CA ALA A 3 -9.29 -3.47 7.58
C ALA A 3 -9.96 -3.28 8.96
N SER A 4 -9.63 -2.21 9.69
CA SER A 4 -10.22 -1.85 10.98
C SER A 4 -11.35 -0.83 10.87
N GLY A 5 -11.78 -0.47 9.65
CA GLY A 5 -12.86 0.50 9.42
C GLY A 5 -12.41 1.95 9.53
N ARG A 6 -11.10 2.23 9.60
CA ARG A 6 -10.61 3.62 9.65
C ARG A 6 -10.57 4.22 8.24
N PRO A 7 -10.97 5.48 8.05
CA PRO A 7 -10.89 6.12 6.74
C PRO A 7 -9.42 6.23 6.32
N ILE A 8 -9.15 5.87 5.06
CA ILE A 8 -7.88 6.14 4.38
C ILE A 8 -8.18 7.25 3.39
N ILE A 9 -7.37 8.30 3.42
CA ILE A 9 -7.44 9.42 2.48
C ILE A 9 -6.05 9.65 1.87
N GLU A 10 -5.99 10.37 0.76
CA GLU A 10 -4.72 10.82 0.19
C GLU A 10 -3.89 11.58 1.23
N GLY A 11 -2.56 11.36 1.22
CA GLY A 11 -1.63 11.88 2.22
C GLY A 11 -1.61 11.09 3.54
N SER A 12 -2.55 10.16 3.78
CA SER A 12 -2.48 9.28 4.96
C SER A 12 -1.19 8.46 4.94
N ARG A 13 -0.60 8.25 6.12
CA ARG A 13 0.50 7.30 6.29
C ARG A 13 -0.05 5.93 6.62
N VAL A 14 0.32 4.92 5.84
CA VAL A 14 -0.15 3.54 6.05
C VAL A 14 1.05 2.60 6.06
N ARG A 15 0.99 1.61 6.94
CA ARG A 15 1.93 0.50 6.95
C ARG A 15 1.50 -0.56 5.95
N ILE A 16 2.45 -1.08 5.19
CA ILE A 16 2.28 -2.21 4.27
C ILE A 16 2.63 -3.50 5.03
N PRO A 17 1.66 -4.32 5.49
CA PRO A 17 1.98 -5.47 6.32
C PRO A 17 2.63 -6.60 5.52
N VAL A 18 2.11 -6.86 4.32
CA VAL A 18 2.56 -7.91 3.41
C VAL A 18 2.10 -7.57 1.99
N ILE A 19 2.89 -7.94 0.99
CA ILE A 19 2.48 -7.85 -0.40
C ILE A 19 1.63 -9.07 -0.75
N PRO A 20 0.39 -8.87 -1.24
CA PRO A 20 -0.50 -9.98 -1.56
C PRO A 20 0.08 -10.82 -2.70
N HIS A 21 -0.05 -12.14 -2.59
CA HIS A 21 0.44 -13.06 -3.63
C HIS A 21 -0.15 -12.75 -5.02
N SER A 22 -1.40 -12.30 -5.07
CA SER A 22 -2.06 -11.90 -6.32
C SER A 22 -1.35 -10.76 -7.05
N LEU A 23 -0.63 -9.88 -6.35
CA LEU A 23 0.14 -8.80 -7.00
C LEU A 23 1.45 -9.29 -7.61
N ILE A 24 2.02 -10.38 -7.08
CA ILE A 24 3.40 -10.81 -7.40
C ILE A 24 3.51 -12.15 -8.14
N HIS A 25 2.43 -12.92 -8.24
CA HIS A 25 2.49 -14.31 -8.74
C HIS A 25 2.99 -14.47 -10.17
N ASP A 26 2.77 -13.46 -11.03
CA ASP A 26 3.17 -13.46 -12.44
C ASP A 26 4.33 -12.51 -12.76
N LEU A 27 4.97 -11.93 -11.72
CA LEU A 27 6.04 -10.96 -11.90
C LEU A 27 7.43 -11.62 -11.94
N SER A 28 8.41 -10.89 -12.48
CA SER A 28 9.80 -11.32 -12.46
C SER A 28 10.35 -11.36 -11.03
N ALA A 29 11.39 -12.16 -10.78
CA ALA A 29 12.00 -12.23 -9.45
C ALA A 29 12.51 -10.87 -8.94
N GLU A 30 12.95 -10.00 -9.86
CA GLU A 30 13.38 -8.64 -9.56
C GLU A 30 12.20 -7.77 -9.10
N ASP A 31 11.09 -7.78 -9.83
CA ASP A 31 9.89 -7.03 -9.47
C ASP A 31 9.28 -7.53 -8.16
N VAL A 32 9.26 -8.85 -7.93
CA VAL A 32 8.82 -9.44 -6.66
C VAL A 32 9.71 -8.97 -5.51
N ALA A 33 11.03 -8.95 -5.70
CA ALA A 33 11.96 -8.47 -4.68
C ALA A 33 11.76 -6.98 -4.39
N HIS A 34 11.54 -6.18 -5.43
CA HIS A 34 11.29 -4.74 -5.29
C HIS A 34 9.98 -4.47 -4.53
N LEU A 35 8.89 -5.16 -4.87
CA LEU A 35 7.61 -5.05 -4.14
C LEU A 35 7.76 -5.52 -2.69
N ARG A 36 8.40 -6.66 -2.44
CA ARG A 36 8.60 -7.16 -1.08
C ARG A 36 9.49 -6.25 -0.24
N SER A 37 10.35 -5.45 -0.85
CA SER A 37 11.18 -4.50 -0.11
C SER A 37 10.37 -3.48 0.69
N VAL A 38 9.11 -3.20 0.28
CA VAL A 38 8.23 -2.26 0.99
C VAL A 38 7.43 -2.90 2.13
N GLU A 39 7.51 -4.23 2.31
CA GLU A 39 6.85 -4.90 3.44
C GLU A 39 7.38 -4.39 4.77
N GLY A 40 6.46 -4.16 5.71
CA GLY A 40 6.74 -3.55 7.01
C GLY A 40 6.95 -2.02 6.96
N GLN A 41 7.17 -1.43 5.79
CA GLN A 41 7.38 0.01 5.68
C GLN A 41 6.07 0.80 5.82
N VAL A 42 6.23 2.08 6.14
CA VAL A 42 5.15 3.05 6.19
C VAL A 42 5.31 4.01 5.03
N LEU A 43 4.29 4.08 4.18
CA LEU A 43 4.29 4.89 2.98
C LEU A 43 3.12 5.89 2.98
N PRO A 44 3.30 7.07 2.39
CA PRO A 44 2.19 7.98 2.14
C PRO A 44 1.30 7.43 1.02
N VAL A 45 -0.01 7.56 1.20
CA VAL A 45 -0.98 7.34 0.12
C VAL A 45 -0.87 8.49 -0.88
N LEU A 46 -0.55 8.18 -2.13
CA LEU A 46 -0.43 9.19 -3.19
C LEU A 46 -1.79 9.51 -3.82
N GLU A 47 -2.56 8.47 -4.09
CA GLU A 47 -3.85 8.57 -4.78
C GLU A 47 -4.77 7.44 -4.32
N ILE A 48 -6.08 7.69 -4.34
CA ILE A 48 -7.10 6.64 -4.30
C ILE A 48 -7.89 6.72 -5.60
N ASP A 49 -7.76 5.69 -6.44
CA ASP A 49 -8.35 5.72 -7.77
C ASP A 49 -9.87 5.48 -7.77
N GLY A 50 -10.50 5.59 -8.95
CA GLY A 50 -11.95 5.38 -9.13
C GLY A 50 -12.42 3.94 -8.84
N TYR A 51 -11.52 2.99 -8.65
CA TYR A 51 -11.81 1.61 -8.26
C TYR A 51 -11.57 1.37 -6.76
N GLY A 52 -11.09 2.37 -6.03
CA GLY A 52 -10.81 2.32 -4.60
C GLY A 52 -9.47 1.68 -4.24
N PHE A 53 -8.56 1.51 -5.21
CA PHE A 53 -7.19 1.08 -4.91
C PHE A 53 -6.36 2.23 -4.37
N VAL A 54 -5.47 1.90 -3.44
CA VAL A 54 -4.59 2.85 -2.76
C VAL A 54 -3.22 2.76 -3.42
N TRP A 55 -2.76 3.87 -4.00
CA TRP A 55 -1.55 3.93 -4.82
C TRP A 55 -0.34 4.49 -4.06
N PHE A 56 0.82 3.91 -4.32
CA PHE A 56 2.09 4.16 -3.63
C PHE A 56 3.27 4.33 -4.59
N GLY A 57 4.29 5.06 -4.12
CA GLY A 57 5.58 5.17 -4.79
C GLY A 57 6.45 6.31 -4.26
N GLU A 58 7.73 6.36 -4.66
CA GLU A 58 8.67 7.40 -4.21
C GLU A 58 8.55 8.68 -5.04
N HIS A 59 8.51 8.55 -6.37
CA HIS A 59 8.46 9.67 -7.31
C HIS A 59 7.14 9.74 -8.09
N ALA A 60 6.50 8.60 -8.30
CA ALA A 60 5.21 8.45 -8.96
C ALA A 60 4.53 7.16 -8.47
N PRO A 61 3.19 7.07 -8.54
CA PRO A 61 2.46 5.83 -8.32
C PRO A 61 3.01 4.68 -9.19
N TRP A 62 3.45 3.59 -8.58
CA TRP A 62 3.96 2.41 -9.32
C TRP A 62 3.41 1.08 -8.82
N PHE A 63 2.77 1.05 -7.65
CA PHE A 63 1.99 -0.10 -7.19
C PHE A 63 0.78 0.34 -6.38
N SER A 64 -0.21 -0.54 -6.29
CA SER A 64 -1.43 -0.28 -5.56
C SER A 64 -1.84 -1.48 -4.72
N LEU A 65 -2.49 -1.23 -3.60
CA LEU A 65 -3.08 -2.25 -2.74
C LEU A 65 -4.55 -1.93 -2.46
N ARG A 66 -5.29 -2.95 -2.03
CA ARG A 66 -6.65 -2.73 -1.52
C ARG A 66 -6.58 -2.00 -0.18
N PRO A 67 -7.60 -1.19 0.16
CA PRO A 67 -7.67 -0.55 1.47
C PRO A 67 -7.53 -1.53 2.64
N THR A 68 -8.06 -2.75 2.51
CA THR A 68 -7.99 -3.80 3.54
C THR A 68 -6.61 -4.47 3.66
N GLU A 69 -5.70 -4.22 2.72
CA GLU A 69 -4.34 -4.78 2.71
C GLU A 69 -3.32 -3.85 3.36
N VAL A 70 -3.74 -2.66 3.78
CA VAL A 70 -2.89 -1.68 4.48
C VAL A 70 -3.44 -1.36 5.85
N VAL A 71 -2.59 -0.81 6.72
CA VAL A 71 -2.97 -0.42 8.08
C VAL A 71 -2.62 1.04 8.28
N LEU A 72 -3.61 1.88 8.62
CA LEU A 72 -3.36 3.29 8.92
C LEU A 72 -2.36 3.41 10.09
N GLU A 73 -1.31 4.20 9.90
CA GLU A 73 -0.38 4.53 10.98
C GLU A 73 -1.11 5.48 11.93
N SER A 74 -1.31 5.07 13.18
CA SER A 74 -1.85 5.98 14.19
C SER A 74 -0.80 7.04 14.51
N GLU A 75 -1.18 8.31 14.53
CA GLU A 75 -0.37 9.33 15.19
C GLU A 75 -0.19 8.89 16.65
N SER A 76 1.06 8.68 17.06
CA SER A 76 1.38 8.56 18.48
C SER A 76 1.14 9.94 19.09
N VAL A 77 -0.03 10.09 19.73
CA VAL A 77 -0.35 11.20 20.64
C VAL A 77 0.57 11.19 21.85
#